data_AF-A0A7C9GU30-F1
#
_entry.id   AF-A0A7C9GU30-F1
#
_cell.length_a   1.000
_cell.length_b   1.000
_cell.length_c   1.000
_cell.angle_alpha   90.00
_cell.angle_beta   90.00
_cell.angle_gamma   90.00
#
_symmetry.space_group_name_H-M   'P 1'
#
loop_
_entity.id
_entity.type
_entity.pdbx_description
1 polymer ?
#
loop_
_entity_poly.entity_id
_entity_poly.type
_entity_poly.pdbx_seq_one_letter_code
_entity_poly.pdbx_strand_id
1 'polypeptide(L)'
;MSKIKLIMAAAVAAASLSSTAAHAVIETFATFSSPTSAANVRWVNNGVGKTSSVTNTSTGTGGYFYTIGSATGTVPASTIVAFNFLQPVLATVSPISADFFMDITVTNTPASTMGGFSIQIVPTGSFSFTSRQAVTVGNVTYAAGSNLLTGTFSAGSIFGASTSGSFSGNSDTGVLTYTSDFLDFDATAARDFSMSMTSITPSIFRTTGRALRTFTGVAGGSFSSDPAPIVNAVPEPQVWGMLVVGFGLVGVQVRRRARNGSVVA
;
A
#
# COMPACT_ATOMS: atom_id res chain seq x y z
N MET A 1 -17.43 -71.60 -13.86
CA MET A 1 -16.20 -70.80 -13.99
C MET A 1 -16.58 -69.33 -14.19
N SER A 2 -15.93 -68.44 -13.42
CA SER A 2 -15.77 -66.98 -13.60
C SER A 2 -16.90 -65.97 -13.26
N LYS A 3 -16.82 -65.43 -12.02
CA LYS A 3 -16.82 -64.02 -11.54
C LYS A 3 -17.63 -62.94 -12.33
N ILE A 4 -18.64 -62.24 -11.79
CA ILE A 4 -18.73 -61.21 -10.70
C ILE A 4 -18.30 -59.75 -11.10
N LYS A 5 -19.28 -58.81 -10.96
CA LYS A 5 -19.26 -57.32 -10.74
C LYS A 5 -18.95 -56.40 -11.95
N LEU A 6 -19.82 -55.49 -12.42
CA LEU A 6 -20.50 -54.31 -11.83
C LEU A 6 -19.55 -53.12 -11.52
N ILE A 7 -19.90 -51.93 -12.09
CA ILE A 7 -19.75 -50.53 -11.56
C ILE A 7 -18.80 -49.53 -12.31
N MET A 8 -19.40 -48.34 -12.58
CA MET A 8 -18.88 -46.95 -12.78
C MET A 8 -18.15 -46.59 -14.09
N ALA A 9 -18.58 -45.61 -14.91
CA ALA A 9 -18.99 -44.20 -14.71
C ALA A 9 -17.83 -43.20 -14.52
N ALA A 10 -17.97 -42.09 -15.25
CA ALA A 10 -17.25 -40.81 -15.19
C ALA A 10 -15.90 -40.70 -15.93
N ALA A 11 -15.85 -39.77 -16.91
CA ALA A 11 -15.05 -38.54 -16.83
C ALA A 11 -14.55 -38.07 -18.20
N VAL A 12 -15.38 -37.35 -18.97
CA VAL A 12 -14.87 -36.25 -19.82
C VAL A 12 -15.97 -35.18 -19.91
N ALA A 13 -16.22 -34.48 -18.80
CA ALA A 13 -16.75 -33.13 -18.87
C ALA A 13 -15.52 -32.21 -18.76
N ALA A 14 -14.87 -31.97 -19.91
CA ALA A 14 -13.94 -30.87 -20.04
C ALA A 14 -14.77 -29.59 -19.90
N ALA A 15 -14.93 -29.14 -18.66
CA ALA A 15 -15.39 -27.79 -18.39
C ALA A 15 -14.31 -26.87 -18.93
N SER A 16 -14.56 -26.35 -20.14
CA SER A 16 -13.95 -25.14 -20.64
C SER A 16 -14.23 -24.04 -19.63
N LEU A 17 -13.33 -23.89 -18.65
CA LEU A 17 -13.14 -22.62 -17.96
C LEU A 17 -12.65 -21.67 -19.04
N SER A 18 -13.59 -21.00 -19.71
CA SER A 18 -13.28 -19.77 -20.42
C SER A 18 -12.72 -18.82 -19.37
N SER A 19 -11.39 -18.76 -19.28
CA SER A 19 -10.72 -17.66 -18.61
C SER A 19 -11.07 -16.41 -19.41
N THR A 20 -12.17 -15.75 -19.03
CA THR A 20 -12.36 -14.36 -19.40
C THR A 20 -11.11 -13.65 -18.89
N ALA A 21 -10.32 -13.08 -19.80
CA ALA A 21 -9.18 -12.27 -19.43
C ALA A 21 -9.67 -11.30 -18.34
N ALA A 22 -9.06 -11.37 -17.16
CA ALA A 22 -9.36 -10.42 -16.11
C ALA A 22 -9.14 -9.03 -16.71
N HIS A 23 -10.19 -8.22 -16.72
CA HIS A 23 -10.05 -6.81 -17.06
C HIS A 23 -9.02 -6.25 -16.08
N ALA A 24 -7.93 -5.68 -16.62
CA ALA A 24 -6.93 -4.91 -15.89
C ALA A 24 -7.64 -3.75 -15.19
N VAL A 25 -8.03 -3.95 -13.94
CA VAL A 25 -8.66 -2.94 -13.10
C VAL A 25 -7.67 -2.68 -11.98
N ILE A 26 -7.05 -1.50 -12.03
CA ILE A 26 -6.27 -0.97 -10.92
C ILE A 26 -7.18 -0.93 -9.69
N GLU A 27 -6.87 -1.76 -8.70
CA GLU A 27 -7.67 -1.90 -7.49
C GLU A 27 -7.04 -1.08 -6.37
N THR A 28 -7.85 -0.20 -5.76
CA THR A 28 -7.42 0.48 -4.53
C THR A 28 -7.46 -0.49 -3.38
N PHE A 29 -6.30 -0.84 -2.82
CA PHE A 29 -6.21 -1.83 -1.74
C PHE A 29 -6.09 -1.19 -0.35
N ALA A 30 -5.72 0.09 -0.27
CA ALA A 30 -5.63 0.81 1.00
C ALA A 30 -5.85 2.31 0.86
N THR A 31 -6.29 2.94 1.95
CA THR A 31 -6.42 4.39 2.08
C THR A 31 -5.93 4.87 3.45
N PHE A 32 -5.59 6.15 3.56
CA PHE A 32 -5.31 6.77 4.85
C PHE A 32 -5.90 8.17 4.93
N SER A 33 -6.25 8.60 6.14
CA SER A 33 -6.74 9.94 6.41
C SER A 33 -6.17 10.51 7.70
N SER A 34 -6.03 11.84 7.74
CA SER A 34 -5.69 12.53 8.98
C SER A 34 -6.91 12.53 9.92
N PRO A 35 -6.78 12.11 11.19
CA PRO A 35 -7.86 12.18 12.17
C PRO A 35 -8.13 13.62 12.64
N THR A 36 -7.28 14.57 12.25
CA THR A 36 -7.40 15.99 12.63
C THR A 36 -7.27 16.90 11.41
N SER A 37 -7.80 18.12 11.52
CA SER A 37 -7.60 19.19 10.53
C SER A 37 -6.26 19.92 10.69
N ALA A 38 -5.39 19.47 11.62
CA ALA A 38 -4.07 20.06 11.83
C ALA A 38 -3.12 19.61 10.71
N ALA A 39 -2.27 20.53 10.25
CA ALA A 39 -1.29 20.21 9.22
C ALA A 39 -0.37 19.07 9.68
N ASN A 40 -0.17 18.09 8.79
CA ASN A 40 0.56 16.86 9.06
C ASN A 40 1.66 16.59 8.00
N VAL A 41 1.73 17.42 6.96
CA VAL A 41 2.82 17.43 5.96
C VAL A 41 3.34 18.84 5.73
N ARG A 42 4.60 18.93 5.30
CA ARG A 42 5.30 20.18 5.03
C ARG A 42 6.16 20.06 3.79
N TRP A 43 6.04 21.03 2.90
CA TRP A 43 7.02 21.32 1.86
C TRP A 43 7.89 22.49 2.29
N VAL A 44 9.21 22.35 2.20
CA VAL A 44 10.17 23.42 2.47
C VAL A 44 11.05 23.67 1.27
N ASN A 45 11.03 24.89 0.76
CA ASN A 45 11.93 25.31 -0.31
C ASN A 45 13.39 25.27 0.19
N ASN A 46 14.32 24.70 -0.59
CA ASN A 46 15.69 24.52 -0.12
C ASN A 46 16.46 25.85 0.05
N GLY A 47 15.95 26.97 -0.45
CA GLY A 47 16.53 28.30 -0.24
C GLY A 47 16.47 28.81 1.21
N VAL A 48 15.70 28.16 2.09
CA VAL A 48 15.63 28.50 3.54
C VAL A 48 16.22 27.43 4.47
N GLY A 49 16.64 26.27 3.93
CA GLY A 49 17.08 25.12 4.73
C GLY A 49 15.92 24.27 5.27
N LYS A 50 16.16 22.96 5.39
CA LYS A 50 15.13 21.93 5.66
C LYS A 50 14.28 22.18 6.90
N THR A 51 14.89 22.61 8.00
CA THR A 51 14.20 22.74 9.30
C THR A 51 13.72 24.16 9.60
N SER A 52 13.71 25.03 8.60
CA SER A 52 13.36 26.43 8.77
C SER A 52 11.89 26.63 9.06
N SER A 53 11.59 27.49 10.04
CA SER A 53 10.24 27.97 10.31
C SER A 53 9.76 28.99 9.29
N VAL A 54 10.66 29.56 8.47
CA VAL A 54 10.33 30.57 7.48
C VAL A 54 9.34 30.01 6.46
N THR A 55 8.13 30.56 6.48
CA THR A 55 7.08 30.29 5.49
C THR A 55 7.22 31.27 4.32
N ASN A 56 6.52 31.01 3.22
CA ASN A 56 6.38 31.97 2.11
C ASN A 56 7.68 32.30 1.34
N THR A 57 8.65 31.37 1.27
CA THR A 57 9.89 31.55 0.48
C THR A 57 9.96 30.60 -0.71
N SER A 58 10.36 31.12 -1.88
CA SER A 58 10.59 30.38 -3.15
C SER A 58 11.84 30.94 -3.84
N THR A 59 13.01 30.73 -3.24
CA THR A 59 14.31 31.25 -3.73
C THR A 59 15.26 30.14 -4.20
N GLY A 60 15.06 28.92 -3.73
CA GLY A 60 15.82 27.74 -4.13
C GLY A 60 15.21 26.99 -5.31
N THR A 61 15.98 26.07 -5.88
CA THR A 61 15.64 25.23 -7.05
C THR A 61 15.17 23.82 -6.67
N GLY A 62 15.06 23.53 -5.38
CA GLY A 62 14.58 22.25 -4.86
C GLY A 62 13.85 22.43 -3.53
N GLY A 63 13.71 21.35 -2.78
CA GLY A 63 13.04 21.40 -1.48
C GLY A 63 13.01 20.07 -0.76
N TYR A 64 12.22 20.04 0.30
CA TYR A 64 12.04 18.90 1.18
C TYR A 64 10.55 18.69 1.40
N PHE A 65 10.07 17.45 1.26
CA PHE A 65 8.67 17.11 1.52
C PHE A 65 8.61 16.04 2.60
N TYR A 66 7.99 16.33 3.73
CA TYR A 66 8.01 15.43 4.87
C TYR A 66 6.78 15.56 5.76
N THR A 67 6.53 14.52 6.55
CA THR A 67 5.51 14.53 7.61
C THR A 67 5.99 15.31 8.83
N ILE A 68 5.05 15.94 9.54
CA ILE A 68 5.30 16.69 10.77
C ILE A 68 4.39 16.18 11.90
N GLY A 69 4.94 16.08 13.11
CA GLY A 69 4.21 15.60 14.29
C GLY A 69 3.22 16.62 14.89
N SER A 70 3.27 17.88 14.45
CA SER A 70 2.36 18.95 14.86
C SER A 70 2.24 20.01 13.76
N ALA A 71 1.15 20.80 13.78
CA ALA A 71 0.89 21.83 12.77
C ALA A 71 1.99 22.91 12.64
N THR A 72 2.78 23.12 13.69
CA THR A 72 3.89 24.08 13.74
C THR A 72 5.26 23.42 13.59
N GLY A 73 5.30 22.08 13.45
CA GLY A 73 6.52 21.32 13.31
C GLY A 73 7.35 21.75 12.10
N THR A 74 8.68 21.83 12.29
CA THR A 74 9.64 22.17 11.24
C THR A 74 10.60 21.04 10.91
N VAL A 75 10.61 19.96 11.69
CA VAL A 75 11.51 18.81 11.52
C VAL A 75 10.70 17.60 11.06
N PRO A 76 11.26 16.72 10.19
CA PRO A 76 10.63 15.45 9.87
C PRO A 76 10.28 14.64 11.12
N ALA A 77 9.03 14.19 11.20
CA ALA A 77 8.54 13.36 12.29
C ALA A 77 7.34 12.54 11.81
N SER A 78 7.03 11.45 12.50
CA SER A 78 5.82 10.69 12.22
C SER A 78 4.57 11.48 12.64
N THR A 79 3.48 11.26 11.93
CA THR A 79 2.16 11.82 12.25
C THR A 79 1.12 10.72 12.33
N ILE A 80 0.10 10.91 13.17
CA ILE A 80 -0.92 9.89 13.39
C ILE A 80 -1.95 9.95 12.26
N VAL A 81 -2.22 8.82 11.64
CA VAL A 81 -3.26 8.68 10.61
C VAL A 81 -4.18 7.49 10.90
N ALA A 82 -5.39 7.52 10.36
CA ALA A 82 -6.25 6.36 10.26
C ALA A 82 -5.95 5.64 8.93
N PHE A 83 -5.39 4.43 9.01
CA PHE A 83 -5.09 3.60 7.85
C PHE A 83 -6.19 2.55 7.67
N ASN A 84 -6.65 2.35 6.44
CA ASN A 84 -7.73 1.41 6.12
C ASN A 84 -7.29 0.49 4.99
N PHE A 85 -7.34 -0.81 5.23
CA PHE A 85 -7.30 -1.80 4.16
C PHE A 85 -8.68 -1.89 3.51
N LEU A 86 -8.70 -2.02 2.19
CA LEU A 86 -9.92 -2.23 1.40
C LEU A 86 -10.09 -3.68 0.95
N GLN A 87 -9.05 -4.50 1.09
CA GLN A 87 -9.13 -5.94 0.85
C GLN A 87 -10.13 -6.59 1.82
N PRO A 88 -11.10 -7.41 1.37
CA PRO A 88 -12.23 -7.85 2.20
C PRO A 88 -11.86 -8.47 3.55
N VAL A 89 -10.80 -9.28 3.60
CA VAL A 89 -10.33 -9.95 4.83
C VAL A 89 -9.78 -8.92 5.84
N LEU A 90 -9.02 -7.94 5.36
CA LEU A 90 -8.34 -6.92 6.17
C LEU A 90 -9.23 -5.70 6.47
N ALA A 91 -10.30 -5.49 5.71
CA ALA A 91 -11.27 -4.41 5.95
C ALA A 91 -11.94 -4.54 7.32
N THR A 92 -12.05 -5.76 7.86
CA THR A 92 -12.64 -6.04 9.19
C THR A 92 -11.85 -5.48 10.37
N VAL A 93 -10.55 -5.22 10.19
CA VAL A 93 -9.65 -4.67 11.22
C VAL A 93 -9.37 -3.17 11.03
N SER A 94 -9.97 -2.56 10.01
CA SER A 94 -9.84 -1.15 9.70
C SER A 94 -10.93 -0.31 10.40
N PRO A 95 -10.65 0.94 10.80
CA PRO A 95 -9.39 1.68 10.68
C PRO A 95 -8.34 1.24 11.72
N ILE A 96 -7.07 1.24 11.31
CA ILE A 96 -5.90 1.01 12.14
C ILE A 96 -5.22 2.36 12.42
N SER A 97 -4.99 2.69 13.68
CA SER A 97 -4.16 3.84 14.04
C SER A 97 -2.70 3.58 13.67
N ALA A 98 -2.14 4.42 12.80
CA ALA A 98 -0.82 4.23 12.22
C ALA A 98 0.05 5.48 12.38
N ASP A 99 1.36 5.26 12.56
CA ASP A 99 2.37 6.31 12.40
C ASP A 99 2.74 6.39 10.92
N PHE A 100 2.39 7.52 10.29
CA PHE A 100 2.77 7.85 8.93
C PHE A 100 4.07 8.67 8.95
N PHE A 101 5.09 8.17 8.25
CA PHE A 101 6.37 8.86 8.08
C PHE A 101 6.72 9.01 6.61
N MET A 102 7.23 10.17 6.24
CA MET A 102 7.78 10.47 4.92
C MET A 102 8.85 11.54 5.08
N ASP A 103 9.99 11.38 4.40
CA ASP A 103 11.05 12.37 4.33
C ASP A 103 11.73 12.33 2.97
N ILE A 104 11.43 13.32 2.15
CA ILE A 104 11.83 13.39 0.74
C ILE A 104 12.69 14.62 0.53
N THR A 105 13.75 14.45 -0.27
CA THR A 105 14.60 15.54 -0.73
C THR A 105 14.51 15.67 -2.25
N VAL A 106 14.34 16.90 -2.70
CA VAL A 106 14.21 17.28 -4.10
C VAL A 106 15.33 18.26 -4.43
N THR A 107 16.16 17.92 -5.43
CA THR A 107 17.31 18.75 -5.81
C THR A 107 17.20 19.17 -7.28
N ASN A 108 17.50 20.44 -7.56
CA ASN A 108 17.63 20.99 -8.91
C ASN A 108 16.44 20.73 -9.86
N THR A 109 15.23 20.73 -9.32
CA THR A 109 13.99 20.63 -10.10
C THR A 109 13.13 21.86 -9.83
N PRO A 110 13.28 22.96 -10.58
CA PRO A 110 12.37 24.09 -10.50
C PRO A 110 10.92 23.66 -10.75
N ALA A 111 9.97 24.34 -10.12
CA ALA A 111 8.55 24.10 -10.35
C ALA A 111 8.12 24.72 -11.69
N SER A 112 7.13 24.12 -12.35
CA SER A 112 6.56 24.56 -13.63
C SER A 112 5.06 24.86 -13.50
N THR A 113 4.44 25.43 -14.56
CA THR A 113 2.96 25.47 -14.68
C THR A 113 2.49 24.61 -15.82
N MET A 114 1.37 23.96 -15.58
CA MET A 114 0.53 23.38 -16.61
C MET A 114 -0.93 23.69 -16.26
N GLY A 115 -1.70 24.26 -17.19
CA GLY A 115 -3.13 24.51 -16.99
C GLY A 115 -3.49 25.34 -15.76
N GLY A 116 -2.64 26.28 -15.32
CA GLY A 116 -2.87 27.10 -14.12
C GLY A 116 -2.44 26.45 -12.80
N PHE A 117 -2.03 25.20 -12.80
CA PHE A 117 -1.46 24.52 -11.63
C PHE A 117 0.03 24.79 -11.53
N SER A 118 0.57 24.74 -10.31
CA SER A 118 2.02 24.64 -10.07
C SER A 118 2.40 23.19 -9.89
N ILE A 119 3.46 22.76 -10.55
CA ILE A 119 3.94 21.37 -10.54
C ILE A 119 5.38 21.34 -10.05
N GLN A 120 5.66 20.43 -9.12
CA GLN A 120 6.99 20.12 -8.61
C GLN A 120 7.27 18.64 -8.86
N ILE A 121 8.26 18.35 -9.69
CA ILE A 121 8.73 16.97 -9.86
C ILE A 121 9.49 16.55 -8.61
N VAL A 122 9.22 15.34 -8.16
CA VAL A 122 9.82 14.68 -6.99
C VAL A 122 10.50 13.41 -7.49
N PRO A 123 11.82 13.43 -7.72
CA PRO A 123 12.50 12.38 -8.47
C PRO A 123 12.58 11.06 -7.70
N THR A 124 12.66 11.07 -6.38
CA THR A 124 12.70 9.85 -5.58
C THR A 124 12.15 10.11 -4.20
N GLY A 125 11.65 9.07 -3.53
CA GLY A 125 11.31 9.16 -2.13
C GLY A 125 10.74 7.86 -1.57
N SER A 126 10.39 7.92 -0.29
CA SER A 126 9.78 6.80 0.42
C SER A 126 8.77 7.28 1.45
N PHE A 127 7.84 6.41 1.78
CA PHE A 127 6.88 6.59 2.86
C PHE A 127 6.65 5.28 3.60
N SER A 128 6.21 5.35 4.85
CA SER A 128 5.89 4.18 5.66
C SER A 128 4.71 4.43 6.59
N PHE A 129 3.92 3.39 6.80
CA PHE A 129 2.83 3.31 7.75
C PHE A 129 3.09 2.13 8.69
N THR A 130 3.29 2.41 9.97
CA THR A 130 3.49 1.37 10.99
C THR A 130 2.34 1.37 11.99
N SER A 131 1.84 0.19 12.36
CA SER A 131 0.74 0.08 13.31
C SER A 131 1.13 0.60 14.69
N ARG A 132 0.23 1.32 15.36
CA ARG A 132 0.45 1.78 16.75
C ARG A 132 -0.02 0.77 17.80
N GLN A 133 -0.81 -0.20 17.36
CA GLN A 133 -1.43 -1.21 18.19
C GLN A 133 -1.29 -2.58 17.51
N ALA A 134 -1.42 -3.64 18.29
CA ALA A 134 -1.50 -4.98 17.74
C ALA A 134 -2.77 -5.11 16.87
N VAL A 135 -2.67 -5.84 15.78
CA VAL A 135 -3.76 -6.06 14.81
C VAL A 135 -3.96 -7.56 14.67
N THR A 136 -5.16 -8.03 14.95
CA THR A 136 -5.49 -9.46 14.86
C THR A 136 -6.34 -9.72 13.62
N VAL A 137 -5.81 -10.51 12.69
CA VAL A 137 -6.50 -10.94 11.47
C VAL A 137 -6.72 -12.44 11.54
N GLY A 138 -7.97 -12.87 11.65
CA GLY A 138 -8.30 -14.27 11.94
C GLY A 138 -7.65 -14.72 13.25
N ASN A 139 -6.72 -15.68 13.17
CA ASN A 139 -6.02 -16.25 14.34
C ASN A 139 -4.58 -15.73 14.52
N VAL A 140 -4.13 -14.78 13.70
CA VAL A 140 -2.77 -14.21 13.82
C VAL A 140 -2.85 -12.79 14.31
N THR A 141 -2.06 -12.51 15.34
CA THR A 141 -1.86 -11.19 15.90
C THR A 141 -0.52 -10.65 15.45
N TYR A 142 -0.57 -9.60 14.65
CA TYR A 142 0.57 -8.77 14.28
C TYR A 142 0.84 -7.80 15.44
N ALA A 143 2.09 -7.66 15.86
CA ALA A 143 2.45 -6.80 16.98
C ALA A 143 2.24 -5.32 16.66
N ALA A 144 2.21 -4.47 17.69
CA ALA A 144 2.38 -3.03 17.46
C ALA A 144 3.74 -2.78 16.78
N GLY A 145 3.78 -1.82 15.86
CA GLY A 145 4.95 -1.53 15.03
C GLY A 145 5.03 -2.32 13.72
N SER A 146 4.04 -3.17 13.42
CA SER A 146 4.00 -3.93 12.17
C SER A 146 3.88 -3.00 10.96
N ASN A 147 4.51 -3.37 9.85
CA ASN A 147 4.49 -2.63 8.60
C ASN A 147 3.13 -2.80 7.91
N LEU A 148 2.28 -1.78 7.99
CA LEU A 148 1.00 -1.76 7.28
C LEU A 148 1.23 -1.57 5.78
N LEU A 149 2.10 -0.62 5.44
CA LEU A 149 2.53 -0.35 4.07
C LEU A 149 3.80 0.50 4.10
N THR A 150 4.82 0.09 3.36
CA THR A 150 5.99 0.91 3.04
C THR A 150 6.12 1.01 1.53
N GLY A 151 6.41 2.19 1.02
CA GLY A 151 6.58 2.43 -0.40
C GLY A 151 7.85 3.19 -0.72
N THR A 152 8.49 2.84 -1.84
CA THR A 152 9.58 3.63 -2.43
C THR A 152 9.27 3.94 -3.88
N PHE A 153 9.60 5.14 -4.34
CA PHE A 153 9.29 5.59 -5.69
C PHE A 153 10.45 6.35 -6.34
N SER A 154 10.51 6.34 -7.67
CA SER A 154 11.48 7.10 -8.49
C SER A 154 10.83 8.06 -9.49
N ALA A 155 9.53 8.29 -9.37
CA ALA A 155 8.79 9.27 -10.15
C ALA A 155 7.55 9.69 -9.37
N GLY A 156 7.63 10.85 -8.72
CA GLY A 156 6.50 11.49 -8.06
C GLY A 156 6.35 12.94 -8.51
N SER A 157 5.21 13.52 -8.25
CA SER A 157 5.02 14.96 -8.45
C SER A 157 3.99 15.53 -7.50
N ILE A 158 4.26 16.75 -7.05
CA ILE A 158 3.32 17.58 -6.32
C ILE A 158 2.69 18.53 -7.32
N PHE A 159 1.37 18.57 -7.35
CA PHE A 159 0.58 19.47 -8.19
C PHE A 159 -0.43 20.17 -7.32
N GLY A 160 -0.69 21.45 -7.60
CA GLY A 160 -1.77 22.13 -6.90
C GLY A 160 -1.86 23.60 -7.24
N ALA A 161 -2.89 24.22 -6.66
CA ALA A 161 -3.20 25.63 -6.84
C ALA A 161 -3.90 26.14 -5.58
N SER A 162 -3.59 27.38 -5.20
CA SER A 162 -4.22 28.00 -4.03
C SER A 162 -4.03 27.16 -2.75
N THR A 163 -5.11 26.73 -2.11
CA THR A 163 -5.11 26.03 -0.81
C THR A 163 -5.28 24.52 -0.91
N SER A 164 -5.20 23.95 -2.12
CA SER A 164 -5.29 22.51 -2.36
C SER A 164 -4.22 22.02 -3.33
N GLY A 165 -3.88 20.75 -3.19
CA GLY A 165 -2.96 20.08 -4.09
C GLY A 165 -3.03 18.57 -3.91
N SER A 166 -2.19 17.88 -4.64
CA SER A 166 -1.96 16.46 -4.45
C SER A 166 -0.49 16.13 -4.69
N PHE A 167 -0.10 14.97 -4.19
CA PHE A 167 1.17 14.34 -4.41
C PHE A 167 0.90 12.92 -4.90
N SER A 168 1.37 12.57 -6.09
CA SER A 168 1.12 11.24 -6.65
C SER A 168 2.35 10.70 -7.36
N GLY A 169 2.39 9.39 -7.55
CA GLY A 169 3.40 8.68 -8.32
C GLY A 169 2.86 7.34 -8.78
N ASN A 170 3.43 6.83 -9.86
CA ASN A 170 3.03 5.58 -10.50
C ASN A 170 4.23 4.80 -11.02
N SER A 171 4.03 3.52 -11.27
CA SER A 171 5.02 2.63 -11.87
C SER A 171 5.18 2.80 -13.39
N ASP A 172 4.29 3.55 -14.06
CA ASP A 172 4.36 3.75 -15.51
C ASP A 172 5.48 4.71 -15.90
N THR A 173 5.75 5.70 -15.03
CA THR A 173 6.74 6.76 -15.25
C THR A 173 8.03 6.56 -14.46
N GLY A 174 8.09 5.54 -13.59
CA GLY A 174 9.25 5.22 -12.77
C GLY A 174 9.08 3.92 -11.99
N VAL A 175 9.95 3.67 -11.02
CA VAL A 175 9.81 2.54 -10.10
C VAL A 175 8.88 2.95 -8.98
N LEU A 176 7.93 2.08 -8.62
CA LEU A 176 7.17 2.15 -7.38
C LEU A 176 7.11 0.76 -6.76
N THR A 177 7.57 0.62 -5.52
CA THR A 177 7.53 -0.64 -4.77
C THR A 177 6.70 -0.51 -3.52
N TYR A 178 6.02 -1.59 -3.16
CA TYR A 178 5.31 -1.73 -1.90
C TYR A 178 5.79 -2.95 -1.13
N THR A 179 5.83 -2.82 0.18
CA THR A 179 6.00 -3.94 1.11
C THR A 179 5.00 -3.80 2.25
N SER A 180 4.53 -4.92 2.78
CA SER A 180 3.59 -4.97 3.90
C SER A 180 3.77 -6.29 4.64
N ASP A 181 3.49 -6.31 5.93
CA ASP A 181 3.38 -7.56 6.69
C ASP A 181 2.04 -8.28 6.39
N PHE A 182 1.05 -7.57 5.85
CA PHE A 182 -0.32 -8.04 5.63
C PHE A 182 -0.63 -8.39 4.17
N LEU A 183 0.15 -7.85 3.23
CA LEU A 183 -0.08 -7.94 1.79
C LEU A 183 1.19 -8.39 1.07
N ASP A 184 1.03 -9.28 0.10
CA ASP A 184 2.05 -9.69 -0.86
C ASP A 184 1.85 -8.94 -2.19
N PHE A 185 2.93 -8.32 -2.66
CA PHE A 185 2.98 -7.51 -3.87
C PHE A 185 3.76 -8.18 -5.01
N ASP A 186 4.25 -9.41 -4.85
CA ASP A 186 5.09 -10.09 -5.86
C ASP A 186 4.36 -10.28 -7.20
N ALA A 187 3.05 -10.49 -7.16
CA ALA A 187 2.21 -10.63 -8.35
C ALA A 187 1.76 -9.30 -8.97
N THR A 188 2.04 -8.15 -8.33
CA THR A 188 1.56 -6.83 -8.78
C THR A 188 2.52 -6.20 -9.77
N ALA A 189 2.00 -5.62 -10.86
CA ALA A 189 2.79 -5.07 -11.96
C ALA A 189 2.66 -3.54 -12.06
N ALA A 190 1.44 -3.03 -12.09
CA ALA A 190 1.17 -1.59 -12.04
C ALA A 190 0.86 -1.18 -10.59
N ARG A 191 1.39 -0.04 -10.15
CA ARG A 191 1.20 0.48 -8.79
C ARG A 191 1.06 1.97 -8.87
N ASP A 192 0.17 2.53 -8.05
CA ASP A 192 -0.02 3.97 -7.92
C ASP A 192 -0.26 4.37 -6.47
N PHE A 193 0.22 5.55 -6.11
CA PHE A 193 -0.26 6.25 -4.92
C PHE A 193 -0.76 7.64 -5.28
N SER A 194 -1.77 8.10 -4.56
CA SER A 194 -2.25 9.47 -4.63
C SER A 194 -2.54 9.99 -3.23
N MET A 195 -1.98 11.14 -2.91
CA MET A 195 -2.18 11.85 -1.66
C MET A 195 -2.79 13.21 -1.98
N SER A 196 -4.01 13.43 -1.55
CA SER A 196 -4.62 14.76 -1.52
C SER A 196 -4.02 15.58 -0.37
N MET A 197 -3.83 16.88 -0.61
CA MET A 197 -3.42 17.86 0.37
C MET A 197 -4.46 18.99 0.43
N THR A 198 -4.96 19.24 1.62
CA THR A 198 -5.98 20.27 1.89
C THR A 198 -5.46 21.28 2.91
N SER A 199 -6.16 22.40 3.05
CA SER A 199 -5.81 23.47 4.00
C SER A 199 -4.37 23.96 3.83
N ILE A 200 -3.89 24.03 2.60
CA ILE A 200 -2.51 24.40 2.32
C ILE A 200 -2.27 25.86 2.70
N THR A 201 -1.28 26.10 3.54
CA THR A 201 -0.92 27.44 4.02
C THR A 201 0.60 27.61 4.17
N PRO A 202 1.19 28.71 3.65
CA PRO A 202 0.62 29.63 2.66
C PRO A 202 0.23 28.91 1.36
N SER A 203 -0.55 29.54 0.49
CA SER A 203 -1.01 28.90 -0.75
C SER A 203 0.14 28.34 -1.61
N ILE A 204 -0.14 27.33 -2.41
CA ILE A 204 0.82 26.84 -3.41
C ILE A 204 1.11 27.99 -4.38
N PHE A 205 2.40 28.28 -4.51
CA PHE A 205 2.93 29.30 -5.39
C PHE A 205 4.36 28.92 -5.81
N ARG A 206 4.82 29.46 -6.94
CA ARG A 206 6.23 29.42 -7.32
C ARG A 206 6.66 30.74 -7.93
N THR A 207 7.94 31.03 -7.75
CA THR A 207 8.65 32.03 -8.55
C THR A 207 9.22 31.35 -9.80
N THR A 208 9.22 32.02 -10.95
CA THR A 208 9.81 31.48 -12.19
C THR A 208 11.26 31.02 -11.98
N GLY A 209 11.57 29.80 -12.42
CA GLY A 209 12.89 29.19 -12.25
C GLY A 209 13.20 28.68 -10.83
N ARG A 210 12.23 28.72 -9.91
CA ARG A 210 12.37 28.27 -8.51
C ARG A 210 11.43 27.11 -8.22
N ALA A 211 11.77 26.34 -7.20
CA ALA A 211 10.89 25.29 -6.66
C ALA A 211 9.69 25.89 -5.94
N LEU A 212 8.71 25.05 -5.58
CA LEU A 212 7.52 25.50 -4.85
C LEU A 212 7.89 26.27 -3.58
N ARG A 213 7.02 27.22 -3.26
CA ARG A 213 7.06 27.98 -2.01
C ARG A 213 6.86 27.07 -0.81
N THR A 214 7.56 27.32 0.30
CA THR A 214 7.32 26.61 1.57
C THR A 214 5.85 26.70 2.00
N PHE A 215 5.23 25.54 2.30
CA PHE A 215 3.86 25.43 2.79
C PHE A 215 3.69 24.23 3.74
N THR A 216 2.62 24.24 4.52
CA THR A 216 2.11 23.07 5.26
C THR A 216 0.71 22.72 4.75
N GLY A 217 0.26 21.49 5.01
CA GLY A 217 -1.08 21.04 4.64
C GLY A 217 -1.51 19.79 5.39
N VAL A 218 -2.76 19.39 5.16
CA VAL A 218 -3.34 18.15 5.70
C VAL A 218 -3.41 17.13 4.58
N ALA A 219 -2.70 16.03 4.74
CA ALA A 219 -2.61 14.92 3.81
C ALA A 219 -3.54 13.76 4.16
N GLY A 220 -4.15 13.19 3.11
CA GLY A 220 -4.86 11.91 3.10
C GLY A 220 -4.78 11.32 1.70
N GLY A 221 -4.85 10.00 1.55
CA GLY A 221 -4.57 9.38 0.26
C GLY A 221 -4.99 7.93 0.11
N SER A 222 -4.63 7.37 -1.03
CA SER A 222 -4.97 6.01 -1.47
C SER A 222 -3.78 5.35 -2.17
N PHE A 223 -3.78 4.02 -2.13
CA PHE A 223 -2.80 3.17 -2.76
C PHE A 223 -3.51 2.11 -3.59
N SER A 224 -3.03 1.89 -4.80
CA SER A 224 -3.61 0.95 -5.74
C SER A 224 -2.55 0.14 -6.47
N SER A 225 -2.97 -1.03 -6.95
CA SER A 225 -2.14 -1.85 -7.83
C SER A 225 -2.98 -2.66 -8.80
N ASP A 226 -2.34 -3.14 -9.86
CA ASP A 226 -2.87 -4.11 -10.79
C ASP A 226 -1.83 -5.21 -11.06
N PRO A 227 -2.15 -6.49 -10.78
CA PRO A 227 -3.32 -6.97 -10.03
C PRO A 227 -3.40 -6.43 -8.59
N ALA A 228 -4.54 -6.65 -7.93
CA ALA A 228 -4.68 -6.43 -6.50
C ALA A 228 -3.67 -7.27 -5.70
N PRO A 229 -3.15 -6.77 -4.57
CA PRO A 229 -2.20 -7.53 -3.77
C PRO A 229 -2.88 -8.69 -3.08
N ILE A 230 -2.14 -9.78 -2.91
CA ILE A 230 -2.64 -10.98 -2.23
C ILE A 230 -2.57 -10.72 -0.73
N VAL A 231 -3.63 -11.01 0.01
CA VAL A 231 -3.57 -10.96 1.48
C VAL A 231 -2.64 -12.08 1.93
N ASN A 232 -1.67 -11.75 2.80
CA ASN A 232 -0.88 -12.73 3.56
C ASN A 232 -1.79 -13.40 4.60
N ALA A 233 -2.84 -14.06 4.12
CA ALA A 233 -3.72 -14.86 4.93
C ALA A 233 -2.92 -16.08 5.33
N VAL A 234 -2.52 -16.09 6.59
CA VAL A 234 -2.27 -17.27 7.41
C VAL A 234 -3.04 -18.45 6.81
N PRO A 235 -2.37 -19.54 6.39
CA PRO A 235 -3.08 -20.65 5.79
C PRO A 235 -4.18 -21.10 6.75
N GLU A 236 -5.43 -21.03 6.29
CA GLU A 236 -6.58 -21.19 7.16
C GLU A 236 -6.48 -22.51 7.91
N PRO A 237 -6.81 -22.58 9.22
CA PRO A 237 -6.81 -23.84 9.97
C PRO A 237 -7.65 -24.93 9.31
N GLN A 238 -8.63 -24.55 8.47
CA GLN A 238 -9.43 -25.48 7.68
C GLN A 238 -8.63 -26.15 6.56
N VAL A 239 -7.68 -25.44 5.91
CA VAL A 239 -6.78 -26.04 4.92
C VAL A 239 -5.85 -27.04 5.58
N TRP A 240 -5.29 -26.70 6.75
CA TRP A 240 -4.50 -27.65 7.54
C TRP A 240 -5.35 -28.83 8.02
N GLY A 241 -6.55 -28.56 8.50
CA GLY A 241 -7.50 -29.59 8.92
C GLY A 241 -7.85 -30.54 7.79
N MET A 242 -8.15 -30.02 6.60
CA MET A 242 -8.48 -30.82 5.42
C MET A 242 -7.26 -31.59 4.88
N LEU A 243 -6.06 -31.04 5.02
CA LEU A 243 -4.81 -31.69 4.64
C LEU A 243 -4.45 -32.81 5.63
N VAL A 244 -4.58 -32.58 6.93
CA VAL A 244 -4.42 -33.60 7.99
C VAL A 244 -5.48 -34.69 7.89
N VAL A 245 -6.74 -34.33 7.67
CA VAL A 245 -7.83 -35.29 7.44
C VAL A 245 -7.60 -36.06 6.14
N GLY A 246 -7.18 -35.39 5.07
CA GLY A 246 -6.83 -36.01 3.79
C GLY A 246 -5.72 -37.04 3.94
N PHE A 247 -4.60 -36.68 4.57
CA PHE A 247 -3.50 -37.61 4.84
C PHE A 247 -3.89 -38.72 5.82
N GLY A 248 -4.71 -38.42 6.83
CA GLY A 248 -5.25 -39.41 7.75
C GLY A 248 -6.10 -40.47 7.05
N LEU A 249 -6.98 -40.05 6.13
CA LEU A 249 -7.83 -40.95 5.34
C LEU A 249 -7.00 -41.81 4.38
N VAL A 250 -5.98 -41.24 3.72
CA VAL A 250 -5.05 -41.99 2.86
C VAL A 250 -4.29 -43.05 3.69
N GLY A 251 -3.80 -42.69 4.87
CA GLY A 251 -3.13 -43.62 5.78
C GLY A 251 -4.03 -44.79 6.22
N VAL A 252 -5.29 -44.53 6.54
CA VAL A 252 -6.28 -45.58 6.88
C VAL A 252 -6.57 -46.48 5.68
N GLN A 253 -6.69 -45.92 4.48
CA GLN A 253 -6.90 -46.70 3.26
C GLN A 253 -5.72 -47.62 2.94
N VAL A 254 -4.48 -47.14 3.08
CA VAL A 254 -3.27 -47.96 2.91
C VAL A 254 -3.20 -49.09 3.94
N ARG A 255 -3.51 -48.80 5.21
CA ARG A 255 -3.50 -49.84 6.28
C ARG A 255 -4.55 -50.93 6.05
N ARG A 256 -5.72 -50.57 5.53
CA ARG A 256 -6.76 -51.55 5.16
C ARG A 256 -6.32 -52.45 4.00
N ARG A 257 -5.61 -51.91 3.00
CA ARG A 257 -5.06 -52.72 1.90
C ARG A 257 -3.94 -53.66 2.37
N ALA A 258 -3.03 -53.19 3.23
CA ALA A 258 -1.94 -54.01 3.75
C ALA A 258 -2.45 -55.23 4.55
N ARG A 259 -3.48 -55.04 5.40
CA ARG A 259 -4.09 -56.14 6.16
C ARG A 259 -4.83 -57.16 5.31
N ASN A 260 -5.43 -56.72 4.20
CA ASN A 260 -6.12 -57.62 3.28
C ASN A 260 -5.15 -58.34 2.32
N GLY A 261 -3.89 -57.92 2.24
CA GLY A 261 -2.84 -58.59 1.47
C GLY A 261 -2.05 -59.65 2.24
N SER A 262 -2.13 -59.68 3.58
CA SER A 262 -1.38 -60.63 4.42
C SER A 262 -2.18 -61.85 4.89
N VAL A 263 -3.34 -62.13 4.29
CA VAL A 263 -4.11 -63.37 4.50
C VAL A 263 -3.99 -64.27 3.26
N VAL A 264 -2.75 -64.52 2.83
CA VAL A 264 -2.36 -65.69 2.03
C VAL A 264 -0.89 -65.99 2.34
N ALA A 265 -0.66 -66.78 3.38
CA ALA A 265 0.54 -67.61 3.57
C ALA A 265 0.13 -68.80 4.43
#